data_AF-A0A933X839-F1
#
_entry.id   AF-A0A933X839-F1
#
_cell.length_a   1.000
_cell.length_b   1.000
_cell.length_c   1.000
_cell.angle_alpha   90.00
_cell.angle_beta   90.00
_cell.angle_gamma   90.00
#
_symmetry.space_group_name_H-M   'P 1'
#
loop_
_entity.id
_entity.type
_entity.pdbx_description
1 polymer ?
#
loop_
_entity_poly.entity_id
_entity_poly.type
_entity_poly.pdbx_seq_one_letter_code
_entity_poly.pdbx_strand_id
1 'polypeptide(L)'
;MEPRPLDAATWLERNRQAWDIETGLHARLDVSLLEDLCRLRTPRSLWVLGMLRRLVVSLFMEWRATQPQSHQKTLTDFHIAMSAENLAPALRFLTSKRPSLKCLHA
;
A
#
# COMPACT_ATOMS: atom_id res chain seq x y z
N MET A 1 8.66 -7.06 -36.63
CA MET A 1 9.94 -7.29 -35.92
C MET A 1 9.64 -8.36 -34.90
N GLU A 2 10.18 -9.57 -35.06
CA GLU A 2 9.95 -10.66 -34.10
C GLU A 2 10.64 -10.32 -32.76
N PRO A 3 9.96 -10.48 -31.61
CA PRO A 3 10.55 -10.21 -30.31
C PRO A 3 11.71 -11.19 -30.07
N ARG A 4 12.87 -10.65 -29.71
CA ARG A 4 14.04 -11.48 -29.37
C ARG A 4 13.76 -12.27 -28.09
N PRO A 5 14.02 -13.58 -28.05
CA PRO A 5 13.89 -14.35 -26.82
C PRO A 5 14.82 -13.80 -25.73
N LEU A 6 14.29 -13.68 -24.51
CA LEU A 6 15.06 -13.28 -23.33
C LEU A 6 15.99 -14.42 -22.92
N ASP A 7 17.20 -14.09 -22.45
CA ASP A 7 18.03 -15.08 -21.77
C ASP A 7 17.39 -15.48 -20.43
N ALA A 8 17.76 -16.66 -19.92
CA ALA A 8 17.15 -17.23 -18.73
C ALA A 8 17.31 -16.35 -17.46
N ALA A 9 18.44 -15.65 -17.32
CA ALA A 9 18.69 -14.81 -16.14
C ALA A 9 17.82 -13.55 -16.17
N THR A 10 17.74 -12.90 -17.34
CA THR A 10 16.84 -11.76 -17.53
C THR A 10 15.38 -12.16 -17.36
N TRP A 11 14.98 -13.33 -17.87
CA TRP A 11 13.63 -13.83 -17.69
C TRP A 11 13.29 -14.04 -16.20
N LEU A 12 14.18 -14.70 -15.44
CA LEU A 12 13.98 -14.96 -14.02
C LEU A 12 13.87 -13.66 -13.20
N GLU A 13 14.73 -12.68 -13.47
CA GLU A 13 14.70 -11.39 -12.81
C GLU A 13 13.39 -10.65 -13.07
N ARG A 14 12.95 -10.58 -14.33
CA ARG A 14 11.68 -9.96 -14.70
C ARG A 14 10.49 -10.67 -14.08
N ASN A 15 10.54 -12.00 -14.01
CA ASN A 15 9.49 -12.78 -13.35
C ASN A 15 9.42 -12.44 -11.86
N ARG A 16 10.56 -12.39 -11.14
CA ARG A 16 10.57 -11.98 -9.73
C ARG A 16 10.05 -10.57 -9.51
N GLN A 17 10.47 -9.61 -10.32
CA GLN A 17 9.98 -8.23 -10.25
C GLN A 17 8.47 -8.15 -10.47
N ALA A 18 7.92 -8.94 -11.39
CA ALA A 18 6.48 -9.01 -11.59
C ALA A 18 5.76 -9.57 -10.34
N TRP A 19 6.29 -10.64 -9.74
CA TRP A 19 5.73 -11.21 -8.52
C TRP A 19 5.89 -10.32 -7.28
N ASP A 20 6.92 -9.47 -7.22
CA ASP A 20 7.05 -8.44 -6.19
C ASP A 20 5.95 -7.39 -6.29
N ILE A 21 5.54 -7.02 -7.51
CA ILE A 21 4.39 -6.13 -7.73
C ILE A 21 3.08 -6.82 -7.35
N GLU A 22 2.91 -8.08 -7.75
CA GLU A 22 1.72 -8.88 -7.47
C GLU A 22 1.51 -9.09 -5.96
N THR A 23 2.56 -9.53 -5.28
CA THR A 23 2.52 -9.84 -3.84
C THR A 23 2.59 -8.57 -2.99
N GLY A 24 3.30 -7.55 -3.47
CA GLY A 24 3.52 -6.29 -2.76
C GLY A 24 2.36 -5.32 -2.90
N LEU A 25 1.91 -5.02 -4.11
CA LEU A 25 0.91 -3.97 -4.34
C LEU A 25 -0.46 -4.56 -4.64
N HIS A 26 -0.54 -5.51 -5.57
CA HIS A 26 -1.82 -5.98 -6.10
C HIS A 26 -2.69 -6.62 -5.02
N ALA A 27 -2.14 -7.60 -4.28
CA ALA A 27 -2.84 -8.23 -3.16
C ALA A 27 -3.32 -7.24 -2.09
N ARG A 28 -2.60 -6.12 -1.86
CA ARG A 28 -3.01 -5.10 -0.89
C ARG A 28 -4.17 -4.26 -1.41
N LEU A 29 -4.19 -3.93 -2.69
CA LEU A 29 -5.29 -3.20 -3.32
C LEU A 29 -6.56 -4.08 -3.37
N ASP A 30 -6.43 -5.30 -3.88
CA ASP A 30 -7.55 -6.19 -4.16
C ASP A 30 -8.14 -6.75 -2.87
N VAL A 31 -7.29 -7.34 -2.02
CA VAL A 31 -7.75 -8.09 -0.85
C VAL A 31 -7.87 -7.19 0.37
N SER A 32 -6.86 -6.37 0.66
CA SER A 32 -6.85 -5.57 1.90
C SER A 32 -7.64 -4.27 1.79
N LEU A 33 -7.68 -3.64 0.61
CA LEU A 33 -8.45 -2.42 0.32
C LEU A 33 -9.72 -2.68 -0.50
N LEU A 34 -10.04 -3.95 -0.73
CA LEU A 34 -11.28 -4.43 -1.34
C LEU A 34 -11.56 -3.74 -2.69
N GLU A 35 -10.52 -3.60 -3.52
CA GLU A 35 -10.65 -2.98 -4.84
C GLU A 35 -11.65 -3.72 -5.73
N ASP A 36 -11.70 -5.06 -5.65
CA ASP A 36 -12.67 -5.90 -6.35
C ASP A 36 -14.13 -5.61 -5.98
N LEU A 37 -14.36 -5.14 -4.75
CA LEU A 37 -15.71 -4.80 -4.27
C LEU A 37 -16.09 -3.35 -4.59
N CYS A 38 -15.23 -2.59 -5.26
CA CYS A 38 -15.48 -1.19 -5.61
C CYS A 38 -16.68 -1.07 -6.55
N ARG A 39 -17.68 -0.27 -6.14
CA ARG A 39 -18.90 -0.03 -6.92
C ARG A 39 -18.86 1.25 -7.75
N LEU A 40 -17.78 2.03 -7.67
CA LEU A 40 -17.62 3.24 -8.49
C LEU A 40 -17.52 2.84 -9.97
N ARG A 41 -18.31 3.49 -10.82
CA ARG A 41 -18.39 3.19 -12.27
C ARG A 41 -17.87 4.32 -13.15
N THR A 42 -17.56 5.47 -12.57
CA THR A 42 -17.09 6.65 -13.31
C THR A 42 -15.55 6.68 -13.35
N PRO A 43 -14.93 6.92 -14.53
CA PRO A 43 -13.47 6.93 -14.65
C PRO A 43 -12.78 7.92 -13.72
N ARG A 44 -13.36 9.12 -13.53
CA ARG A 44 -12.81 10.13 -12.60
C ARG A 44 -12.81 9.65 -11.15
N SER A 45 -13.90 9.03 -10.70
CA SER A 45 -13.99 8.57 -9.31
C SER A 45 -13.08 7.37 -9.06
N LEU A 46 -12.95 6.45 -10.04
CA LEU A 46 -11.97 5.37 -10.00
C LEU A 46 -10.53 5.90 -9.94
N TRP A 47 -10.22 6.94 -10.72
CA TRP A 47 -8.89 7.55 -10.71
C TRP A 47 -8.56 8.17 -9.34
N VAL A 48 -9.48 8.95 -8.77
CA VAL A 48 -9.30 9.55 -7.44
C VAL A 48 -9.17 8.48 -6.37
N LEU A 49 -10.05 7.47 -6.36
CA LEU A 49 -9.98 6.36 -5.41
C LEU A 49 -8.67 5.59 -5.54
N GLY A 50 -8.23 5.32 -6.77
CA GLY A 50 -6.98 4.62 -7.05
C GLY A 50 -5.74 5.38 -6.58
N MET A 51 -5.74 6.71 -6.62
CA MET A 51 -4.67 7.54 -6.03
C MET A 51 -4.69 7.48 -4.51
N LEU A 52 -5.87 7.61 -3.89
CA LEU A 52 -6.01 7.55 -2.42
C LEU A 52 -5.58 6.20 -1.88
N ARG A 53 -5.97 5.10 -2.51
CA ARG A 53 -5.54 3.74 -2.13
C ARG A 53 -4.03 3.57 -2.22
N ARG A 54 -3.40 4.05 -3.29
CA ARG A 54 -1.94 4.03 -3.45
C ARG A 54 -1.24 4.86 -2.37
N LEU A 55 -1.78 6.03 -2.03
CA LEU A 55 -1.27 6.85 -0.92
C LEU A 55 -1.35 6.10 0.41
N VAL A 56 -2.47 5.44 0.70
CA VAL A 56 -2.64 4.61 1.92
C VAL A 56 -1.63 3.48 1.96
N VAL A 57 -1.42 2.75 0.86
CA VAL A 57 -0.40 1.68 0.80
C VAL A 57 1.00 2.24 1.02
N SER A 58 1.35 3.39 0.44
CA SER A 58 2.65 4.04 0.67
C SER A 58 2.87 4.41 2.14
N LEU A 59 1.85 5.00 2.78
CA LEU A 59 1.91 5.34 4.21
C LEU A 59 2.04 4.10 5.09
N PHE A 60 1.31 3.05 4.77
CA PHE A 60 1.44 1.76 5.44
C PHE A 60 2.86 1.20 5.33
N MET A 61 3.44 1.20 4.12
CA MET A 61 4.78 0.65 3.91
C MET A 61 5.84 1.40 4.72
N GLU A 62 5.76 2.73 4.78
CA GLU A 62 6.65 3.55 5.60
C GLU A 62 6.43 3.29 7.09
N TRP A 63 5.17 3.29 7.56
CA TRP A 63 4.85 3.00 8.94
C TRP A 63 5.36 1.61 9.36
N ARG A 64 5.12 0.59 8.53
CA ARG A 64 5.58 -0.79 8.74
C ARG A 64 7.09 -0.89 8.85
N ALA A 65 7.84 -0.15 8.04
CA ALA A 65 9.30 -0.13 8.10
C ALA A 65 9.83 0.40 9.45
N THR A 66 9.05 1.24 10.14
CA THR A 66 9.40 1.76 11.47
C THR A 66 8.97 0.86 12.64
N GLN A 67 8.18 -0.20 12.39
CA GLN A 67 7.68 -1.07 13.45
C GLN A 67 8.66 -2.20 13.82
N PRO A 68 8.72 -2.60 15.10
CA PRO A 68 9.31 -3.87 15.49
C PRO A 68 8.62 -5.03 14.77
N GLN A 69 9.39 -6.04 14.35
CA GLN A 69 8.88 -7.22 13.64
C GLN A 69 8.00 -6.84 12.43
N SER A 70 8.48 -5.87 11.63
CA SER A 70 7.79 -5.33 10.45
C SER A 70 7.16 -6.39 9.55
N HIS A 71 7.80 -7.56 9.38
CA HIS A 71 7.28 -8.68 8.59
C HIS A 71 5.88 -9.15 9.01
N GLN A 72 5.51 -9.04 10.29
CA GLN A 72 4.22 -9.50 10.83
C GLN A 72 3.11 -8.45 10.74
N LYS A 73 3.45 -7.18 10.51
CA LYS A 73 2.47 -6.09 10.49
C LYS A 73 1.68 -6.08 9.20
N THR A 74 0.36 -6.00 9.33
CA THR A 74 -0.63 -6.05 8.25
C THR A 74 -1.26 -4.68 8.00
N LEU A 75 -1.98 -4.54 6.88
CA LEU A 75 -2.71 -3.30 6.57
C LEU A 75 -3.86 -3.06 7.55
N THR A 76 -4.43 -4.13 8.12
CA THR A 76 -5.45 -4.05 9.18
C THR A 76 -4.88 -3.43 10.45
N ASP A 77 -3.68 -3.84 10.87
CA ASP A 77 -3.01 -3.24 12.04
C ASP A 77 -2.78 -1.73 11.83
N PHE A 78 -2.42 -1.34 10.60
CA PHE A 78 -2.28 0.07 10.25
C PHE A 78 -3.61 0.83 10.29
N HIS A 79 -4.70 0.23 9.82
CA HIS A 79 -6.03 0.84 9.95
C HIS A 79 -6.43 1.02 11.42
N ILE A 80 -6.12 0.07 12.30
CA ILE A 80 -6.37 0.19 13.74
C ILE A 80 -5.55 1.34 14.34
N ALA A 81 -4.26 1.44 13.99
CA ALA A 81 -3.39 2.54 14.40
C ALA A 81 -3.89 3.92 13.94
N MET A 82 -4.64 3.97 12.84
CA MET A 82 -5.22 5.17 12.26
C MET A 82 -6.73 5.32 12.56
N SER A 83 -7.31 4.44 13.38
CA SER A 83 -8.76 4.39 13.63
C SER A 83 -9.23 5.46 14.61
N ALA A 84 -10.55 5.56 14.84
CA ALA A 84 -11.19 6.57 15.68
C ALA A 84 -10.73 6.55 17.15
N GLU A 85 -10.34 5.40 17.68
CA GLU A 85 -9.75 5.30 19.03
C GLU A 85 -8.33 5.91 19.09
N ASN A 86 -7.68 6.04 17.93
CA ASN A 86 -6.41 6.71 17.69
C ASN A 86 -6.57 7.99 16.84
N LEU A 87 -7.76 8.61 16.86
CA LEU A 87 -8.08 9.77 16.01
C LEU A 87 -7.15 10.96 16.27
N ALA A 88 -6.79 11.19 17.54
CA ALA A 88 -5.92 12.32 17.90
C ALA A 88 -4.51 12.19 17.29
N PRO A 89 -3.79 11.06 17.38
CA PRO A 89 -2.57 10.80 16.61
C PRO A 89 -2.75 10.95 15.09
N ALA A 90 -3.84 10.40 14.52
CA ALA A 90 -4.09 10.45 13.09
C ALA A 90 -4.32 11.89 12.59
N LEU A 91 -5.13 12.68 13.29
CA LEU A 91 -5.35 14.10 12.99
C LEU A 91 -4.08 14.91 13.15
N ARG A 92 -3.28 14.64 14.19
CA ARG A 92 -2.00 15.30 14.39
C ARG A 92 -1.04 15.01 13.24
N PHE A 93 -0.98 13.76 12.77
CA PHE A 93 -0.20 13.40 11.60
C PHE A 93 -0.64 14.21 10.36
N LEU A 94 -1.93 14.17 10.03
CA LEU A 94 -2.50 14.83 8.84
C LEU A 94 -2.35 16.35 8.84
N THR A 95 -2.43 16.99 10.01
CA THR A 95 -2.41 18.46 10.15
C THR A 95 -1.02 19.03 10.46
N SER A 96 -0.03 18.18 10.74
CA SER A 96 1.30 18.65 11.09
C SER A 96 2.06 19.22 9.88
N LYS A 97 2.86 20.26 10.12
CA LYS A 97 3.80 20.80 9.10
C LYS A 97 4.91 19.81 8.73
N ARG A 98 5.18 18.85 9.61
CA ARG A 98 6.24 17.83 9.47
C ARG A 98 5.69 16.47 9.96
N PRO A 99 4.91 15.79 9.11
CA PRO A 99 4.30 14.51 9.48
C PRO A 99 5.35 13.45 9.76
N SER A 100 5.12 12.66 10.81
CA SER A 100 5.99 11.54 11.19
C SER A 100 5.14 10.34 11.61
N LEU A 101 5.38 9.19 10.98
CA LEU A 101 4.69 7.95 11.27
C LEU A 101 5.24 7.23 12.51
N LYS A 102 6.39 7.65 13.03
CA LYS A 102 7.02 7.08 14.25
C LYS A 102 6.19 7.33 15.52
N CYS A 103 5.32 8.33 15.50
CA CYS A 103 4.48 8.70 16.64
C CYS A 103 3.15 7.92 16.68
N LEU A 104 2.88 7.07 15.69
CA LEU A 104 1.72 6.20 15.65
C LEU A 104 2.07 4.87 16.33
N HIS A 105 1.59 4.70 17.55
CA HIS A 105 1.68 3.44 18.28
C HIS A 105 0.45 2.60 17.93
N ALA A 106 0.66 1.31 17.65
CA ALA A 106 -0.39 0.31 17.43
C ALA A 106 -0.50 -0.62 18.63
#